data_AF-E8U5X1-F1
#
_entry.id   AF-E8U5X1-F1
#
_cell.length_a   1.000
_cell.length_b   1.000
_cell.length_c   1.000
_cell.angle_alpha   90.00
_cell.angle_beta   90.00
_cell.angle_gamma   90.00
#
_symmetry.space_group_name_H-M   'P 1'
#
loop_
_entity.id
_entity.type
_entity.pdbx_description
1 polymer ?
#
loop_
_entity_poly.entity_id
_entity_poly.type
_entity_poly.pdbx_seq_one_letter_code
_entity_poly.pdbx_strand_id
1 'polypeptide(L)'
;MQHNDLLTLRAQLAKAEKEARRTPKTPPPPPAAKPVKPQREADLAGIDTRDHTLARAHARLRDAILDGHYDVRPHAVGHARAEGFLEHDILHVLMSGRVKAVYPEDRRWLVCGTFEAHGFRIPLHVVVEVHERDHWMDIVTAFVPKNPHHVISRARLAVLLRWDNEQVQHRTATPGNKPGNRSKGHWRKGA
;
A
#
# COMPACT_ATOMS: atom_id res chain seq x y z
N MET A 1 -24.99 22.16 55.25
CA MET A 1 -23.77 21.51 54.68
C MET A 1 -24.13 20.52 53.56
N GLN A 2 -24.80 20.93 52.47
CA GLN A 2 -25.33 19.98 51.47
C GLN A 2 -25.02 20.33 50.00
N HIS A 3 -24.32 21.43 49.73
CA HIS A 3 -24.11 21.89 48.35
C HIS A 3 -22.83 21.32 47.69
N ASN A 4 -21.79 21.04 48.47
CA ASN A 4 -20.53 20.49 47.96
C ASN A 4 -20.64 19.02 47.52
N ASP A 5 -21.60 18.29 48.07
CA ASP A 5 -21.73 16.84 47.88
C ASP A 5 -22.38 16.46 46.53
N LEU A 6 -23.22 17.36 45.99
CA LEU A 6 -23.82 17.17 44.67
C LEU A 6 -22.82 17.44 43.52
N LEU A 7 -21.84 18.31 43.75
CA LEU A 7 -20.79 18.62 42.77
C LEU A 7 -19.77 17.48 42.67
N THR A 8 -19.41 16.86 43.80
CA THR A 8 -18.52 15.69 43.85
C THR A 8 -19.16 14.47 43.18
N LEU A 9 -20.45 14.21 43.43
CA LEU A 9 -21.21 13.14 42.77
C LEU A 9 -21.28 13.32 41.24
N ARG A 10 -21.51 14.54 40.76
CA ARG A 10 -21.49 14.83 39.31
C ARG A 10 -20.11 14.63 38.69
N ALA A 11 -19.04 15.02 39.38
CA ALA A 11 -17.68 14.83 38.90
C ALA A 11 -17.30 13.34 38.83
N GLN A 12 -17.77 12.53 39.77
CA GLN A 12 -17.56 11.07 39.78
C GLN A 12 -18.34 10.39 38.65
N LEU A 13 -19.60 10.77 38.41
CA LEU A 13 -20.39 10.26 37.28
C LEU A 13 -19.75 10.61 35.93
N ALA A 14 -19.26 11.84 35.76
CA ALA A 14 -18.59 12.26 34.53
C ALA A 14 -17.27 11.49 34.28
N LYS A 15 -16.51 11.18 35.34
CA LYS A 15 -15.30 10.35 35.25
C LYS A 15 -15.63 8.91 34.88
N ALA A 16 -16.63 8.31 35.53
CA ALA A 16 -17.09 6.95 35.23
C ALA A 16 -17.62 6.84 33.79
N GLU A 17 -18.35 7.84 33.29
CA GLU A 17 -18.82 7.86 31.90
C GLU A 17 -17.67 7.99 30.89
N LYS A 18 -16.64 8.78 31.23
CA LYS A 18 -15.43 8.93 30.41
C LYS A 18 -14.59 7.66 30.37
N GLU A 19 -14.54 6.90 31.47
CA GLU A 19 -13.87 5.60 31.54
C GLU A 19 -14.65 4.51 30.81
N ALA A 20 -15.98 4.50 30.88
CA ALA A 20 -16.82 3.60 30.09
C ALA A 20 -16.64 3.81 28.58
N ARG A 21 -16.48 5.05 28.12
CA ARG A 21 -16.15 5.40 26.72
C ARG A 21 -14.72 5.02 26.31
N ARG A 22 -13.82 4.77 27.28
CA ARG A 22 -12.43 4.34 27.06
C ARG A 22 -12.28 2.82 27.01
N THR A 23 -13.37 2.07 26.92
CA THR A 23 -13.28 0.64 26.58
C THR A 23 -12.51 0.50 25.26
N PRO A 24 -11.43 -0.30 25.21
CA PRO A 24 -10.62 -0.44 24.02
C PRO A 24 -11.48 -1.12 22.96
N LYS A 25 -11.93 -0.33 21.99
CA LYS A 25 -12.68 -0.82 20.84
C LYS A 25 -11.73 -1.74 20.08
N THR A 26 -11.90 -3.05 20.24
CA THR A 26 -11.13 -4.05 19.51
C THR A 26 -11.16 -3.66 18.03
N PRO A 27 -10.00 -3.49 17.37
CA PRO A 27 -9.99 -3.11 15.98
C PRO A 27 -10.81 -4.15 15.20
N PRO A 28 -11.71 -3.72 14.31
CA PRO A 28 -12.51 -4.65 13.54
C PRO A 28 -11.55 -5.60 12.79
N PRO A 29 -11.88 -6.90 12.70
CA PRO A 29 -11.07 -7.84 11.95
C PRO A 29 -10.89 -7.30 10.51
N PRO A 30 -9.70 -7.46 9.92
CA PRO A 30 -9.46 -6.98 8.56
C PRO A 30 -10.52 -7.55 7.63
N PRO A 31 -11.08 -6.75 6.72
CA PRO A 31 -12.10 -7.21 5.79
C PRO A 31 -11.57 -8.42 5.01
N ALA A 32 -12.38 -9.47 4.95
CA ALA A 32 -12.06 -10.67 4.19
C ALA A 32 -11.66 -10.27 2.76
N ALA A 33 -10.52 -10.81 2.30
CA ALA A 33 -10.00 -10.53 0.97
C ALA A 33 -11.07 -10.86 -0.07
N LYS A 34 -11.45 -9.87 -0.90
CA LYS A 34 -12.39 -10.09 -1.97
C LYS A 34 -11.83 -11.14 -2.93
N PRO A 35 -12.65 -12.07 -3.44
CA PRO A 35 -12.19 -13.07 -4.40
C PRO A 35 -11.58 -12.36 -5.61
N VAL A 36 -10.40 -12.82 -5.98
CA VAL A 36 -9.64 -12.31 -7.11
C VAL A 36 -10.41 -12.71 -8.38
N LYS A 37 -10.46 -11.83 -9.38
CA LYS A 37 -11.09 -12.20 -10.66
C LYS A 37 -10.29 -13.35 -11.29
N PRO A 38 -10.92 -14.32 -11.97
CA PRO A 38 -10.24 -15.50 -12.51
C PRO A 38 -9.09 -15.16 -13.46
N GLN A 39 -9.23 -14.09 -14.24
CA GLN A 39 -8.14 -13.58 -15.10
C GLN A 39 -6.91 -13.16 -14.28
N ARG A 40 -7.11 -12.50 -13.15
CA ARG A 40 -6.02 -12.06 -12.26
C ARG A 40 -5.43 -13.22 -11.48
N GLU A 41 -6.17 -14.30 -11.24
CA GLU A 41 -5.62 -15.54 -10.68
C GLU A 41 -4.67 -16.22 -11.65
N ALA A 42 -5.02 -16.25 -12.95
CA ALA A 42 -4.12 -16.73 -14.00
C ALA A 42 -2.85 -15.86 -14.11
N ASP A 43 -2.98 -14.52 -14.06
CA ASP A 43 -1.83 -13.61 -14.10
C ASP A 43 -0.92 -13.72 -12.87
N LEU A 44 -1.46 -14.12 -11.72
CA LEU A 44 -0.72 -14.32 -10.46
C LEU A 44 -0.14 -15.73 -10.33
N ALA A 45 -0.50 -16.66 -11.22
CA ALA A 45 0.02 -18.01 -11.19
C ALA A 45 1.55 -17.97 -11.38
N GLY A 46 2.29 -18.48 -10.39
CA GLY A 46 3.76 -18.46 -10.38
C GLY A 46 4.40 -17.22 -9.76
N ILE A 47 3.64 -16.20 -9.34
CA ILE A 47 4.18 -15.02 -8.65
C ILE A 47 4.09 -15.23 -7.13
N ASP A 48 5.22 -15.20 -6.43
CA ASP A 48 5.21 -15.21 -4.97
C ASP A 48 4.93 -13.80 -4.43
N THR A 49 3.83 -13.69 -3.69
CA THR A 49 3.36 -12.47 -3.02
C THR A 49 3.21 -12.64 -1.51
N ARG A 50 3.71 -13.75 -0.94
CA ARG A 50 3.63 -14.05 0.49
C ARG A 50 4.57 -13.13 1.28
N ASP A 51 4.07 -12.57 2.38
CA ASP A 51 4.80 -11.57 3.17
C ASP A 51 6.20 -12.00 3.61
N HIS A 52 6.40 -13.27 3.99
CA HIS A 52 7.70 -13.79 4.42
C HIS A 52 8.71 -13.86 3.26
N THR A 53 8.27 -14.27 2.06
CA THR A 53 9.14 -14.30 0.87
C THR A 53 9.55 -12.88 0.49
N LEU A 54 8.59 -11.95 0.50
CA LEU A 54 8.85 -10.55 0.20
C LEU A 54 9.82 -9.91 1.21
N ALA A 55 9.65 -10.18 2.50
CA ALA A 55 10.55 -9.67 3.54
C ALA A 55 11.97 -10.23 3.41
N ARG A 56 12.12 -11.53 3.15
CA ARG A 56 13.42 -12.17 2.94
C ARG A 56 14.10 -11.66 1.67
N ALA A 57 13.35 -11.51 0.58
CA ALA A 57 13.86 -10.92 -0.66
C ALA A 57 14.36 -9.49 -0.42
N HIS A 58 13.60 -8.67 0.31
CA HIS A 58 14.00 -7.31 0.63
C HIS A 58 15.27 -7.23 1.50
N ALA A 59 15.42 -8.13 2.47
CA ALA A 59 16.65 -8.20 3.27
C ALA A 59 17.86 -8.52 2.38
N ARG A 60 17.75 -9.55 1.54
CA ARG A 60 18.82 -9.95 0.60
C ARG A 60 19.16 -8.84 -0.41
N LEU A 61 18.16 -8.10 -0.88
CA LEU A 61 18.34 -6.93 -1.75
C LEU A 61 19.17 -5.85 -1.05
N ARG A 62 18.83 -5.53 0.20
CA ARG A 62 19.53 -4.50 0.98
C ARG A 62 20.99 -4.88 1.21
N ASP A 63 21.25 -6.13 1.56
CA ASP A 63 22.61 -6.62 1.79
C ASP A 63 23.45 -6.47 0.51
N ALA A 64 22.94 -6.92 -0.64
CA ALA A 64 23.65 -6.79 -1.92
C ALA A 64 23.95 -5.34 -2.32
N ILE A 65 23.04 -4.40 -2.04
CA ILE A 65 23.24 -2.97 -2.33
C ILE A 65 24.29 -2.35 -1.41
N LEU A 66 24.25 -2.68 -0.11
CA LEU A 66 25.23 -2.18 0.85
C LEU A 66 26.64 -2.69 0.54
N ASP A 67 26.74 -3.92 0.03
CA ASP A 67 28.01 -4.50 -0.42
C ASP A 67 28.45 -4.01 -1.81
N GLY A 68 27.62 -3.22 -2.51
CA GLY A 68 27.89 -2.73 -3.85
C GLY A 68 27.80 -3.78 -4.96
N HIS A 69 27.15 -4.91 -4.70
CA HIS A 69 26.98 -6.02 -5.64
C HIS A 69 25.77 -5.81 -6.57
N TYR A 70 25.78 -4.73 -7.35
CA TYR A 70 24.74 -4.44 -8.30
C TYR A 70 25.26 -3.78 -9.58
N ASP A 71 24.55 -3.99 -10.70
CA ASP A 71 24.80 -3.30 -11.96
C ASP A 71 23.52 -2.63 -12.48
N VAL A 72 23.62 -1.36 -12.87
CA VAL A 72 22.53 -0.66 -13.55
C VAL A 72 22.59 -0.94 -15.05
N ARG A 73 21.61 -1.69 -15.58
CA ARG A 73 21.59 -2.04 -17.00
C ARG A 73 21.29 -0.81 -17.87
N PRO A 74 21.80 -0.75 -19.12
CA PRO A 74 21.58 0.38 -20.02
C PRO A 74 20.11 0.75 -20.24
N HIS A 75 19.22 -0.26 -20.18
CA HIS A 75 17.79 -0.05 -20.30
C HIS A 75 17.22 0.76 -19.12
N ALA A 76 17.63 0.45 -17.88
CA ALA A 76 17.26 1.24 -16.70
C ALA A 76 17.79 2.69 -16.79
N VAL A 77 19.02 2.87 -17.28
CA VAL A 77 19.59 4.22 -17.52
C VAL A 77 18.78 5.00 -18.55
N GLY A 78 18.27 4.34 -19.60
CA GLY A 78 17.39 4.95 -20.60
C GLY A 78 16.10 5.49 -19.99
N HIS A 79 15.45 4.71 -19.12
CA HIS A 79 14.25 5.15 -18.41
C HIS A 79 14.53 6.26 -17.40
N ALA A 80 15.62 6.16 -16.64
CA ALA A 80 16.06 7.18 -15.69
C ALA A 80 16.16 8.56 -16.37
N ARG A 81 16.78 8.60 -17.55
CA ARG A 81 16.89 9.83 -18.36
C ARG A 81 15.56 10.31 -18.93
N ALA A 82 14.70 9.40 -19.38
CA ALA A 82 13.42 9.74 -19.99
C ALA A 82 12.39 10.25 -18.97
N GLU A 83 12.44 9.73 -17.74
CA GLU A 83 11.43 9.94 -16.71
C GLU A 83 11.92 10.86 -15.57
N GLY A 84 13.21 11.20 -15.55
CA GLY A 84 13.77 12.25 -14.70
C GLY A 84 14.15 11.81 -13.29
N PHE A 85 14.55 10.55 -13.11
CA PHE A 85 15.12 10.05 -11.85
C PHE A 85 16.58 9.64 -12.04
N LEU A 86 17.34 9.58 -10.95
CA LEU A 86 18.77 9.25 -10.95
C LEU A 86 19.01 7.84 -10.39
N GLU A 87 20.26 7.35 -10.55
CA GLU A 87 20.68 6.10 -9.92
C GLU A 87 20.50 6.16 -8.39
N HIS A 88 20.83 7.29 -7.77
CA HIS A 88 20.63 7.48 -6.33
C HIS A 88 19.17 7.23 -5.90
N ASP A 89 18.20 7.69 -6.70
CA ASP A 89 16.78 7.50 -6.44
C ASP A 89 16.38 6.01 -6.53
N ILE A 90 16.96 5.31 -7.51
CA ILE A 90 16.78 3.86 -7.67
C ILE A 90 17.29 3.15 -6.42
N LEU A 91 18.52 3.42 -5.99
CA LEU A 91 19.12 2.81 -4.81
C LEU A 91 18.33 3.12 -3.53
N HIS A 92 17.87 4.36 -3.39
CA HIS A 92 17.01 4.77 -2.28
C HIS A 92 15.72 3.94 -2.23
N VAL A 93 15.08 3.73 -3.38
CA VAL A 93 13.88 2.89 -3.49
C VAL A 93 14.18 1.43 -3.19
N LEU A 94 15.33 0.92 -3.61
CA LEU A 94 15.71 -0.46 -3.31
C LEU A 94 16.05 -0.67 -1.83
N MET A 95 16.60 0.34 -1.13
CA MET A 95 16.90 0.28 0.30
C MET A 95 15.68 0.49 1.21
N SER A 96 14.80 1.43 0.86
CA SER A 96 13.69 1.88 1.73
C SER A 96 12.31 1.41 1.27
N GLY A 97 12.23 0.89 0.05
CA GLY A 97 10.99 0.47 -0.58
C GLY A 97 10.47 -0.86 -0.05
N ARG A 98 9.59 -1.48 -0.82
CA ARG A 98 9.02 -2.78 -0.51
C ARG A 98 9.00 -3.65 -1.75
N VAL A 99 9.50 -4.88 -1.61
CA VAL A 99 9.33 -5.92 -2.62
C VAL A 99 7.84 -6.27 -2.65
N LYS A 100 7.25 -6.16 -3.83
CA LYS A 100 5.82 -6.36 -4.04
C LYS A 100 5.50 -7.73 -4.64
N ALA A 101 6.37 -8.19 -5.51
CA ALA A 101 6.23 -9.45 -6.23
C ALA A 101 7.61 -10.04 -6.50
N VAL A 102 7.71 -11.35 -6.33
CA VAL A 102 8.85 -12.15 -6.75
C VAL A 102 8.39 -13.06 -7.87
N TYR A 103 9.08 -13.00 -9.01
CA TYR A 103 8.89 -13.85 -10.18
C TYR A 103 10.01 -14.90 -10.15
N PRO A 104 9.78 -16.11 -9.60
CA PRO A 104 10.84 -17.10 -9.40
C PRO A 104 11.43 -17.60 -10.72
N GLU A 105 10.59 -17.78 -11.74
CA GLU A 105 10.98 -18.29 -13.06
C GLU A 105 11.97 -17.36 -13.77
N ASP A 106 11.67 -16.06 -13.77
CA ASP A 106 12.51 -15.04 -14.39
C ASP A 106 13.61 -14.53 -13.44
N ARG A 107 13.62 -14.99 -12.18
CA ARG A 107 14.47 -14.46 -11.09
C ARG A 107 14.35 -12.95 -10.89
N ARG A 108 13.18 -12.40 -11.21
CA ARG A 108 12.91 -10.96 -11.17
C ARG A 108 12.12 -10.57 -9.95
N TRP A 109 12.49 -9.48 -9.32
CA TRP A 109 11.81 -8.90 -8.17
C TRP A 109 11.30 -7.51 -8.55
N LEU A 110 10.03 -7.25 -8.25
CA LEU A 110 9.44 -5.94 -8.41
C LEU A 110 9.48 -5.22 -7.06
N VAL A 111 10.26 -4.15 -6.99
CA VAL A 111 10.39 -3.29 -5.82
C VAL A 111 9.64 -1.99 -6.07
N CYS A 112 8.84 -1.58 -5.09
CA CYS A 112 8.06 -0.36 -5.17
C CYS A 112 8.46 0.60 -4.04
N GLY A 113 8.70 1.85 -4.41
CA GLY A 113 8.98 2.93 -3.46
C GLY A 113 8.58 4.28 -4.02
N THR A 114 9.18 5.31 -3.47
CA THR A 114 9.02 6.69 -3.91
C THR A 114 10.37 7.39 -3.89
N PHE A 115 10.58 8.30 -4.83
CA PHE A 115 11.70 9.24 -4.78
C PHE A 115 11.17 10.67 -4.69
N GLU A 116 12.02 11.60 -4.31
CA GLU A 116 11.67 13.01 -4.18
C GLU A 116 12.25 13.81 -5.34
N ALA A 117 11.38 14.53 -6.06
CA ALA A 117 11.79 15.47 -7.09
C ALA A 117 11.09 16.80 -6.83
N HIS A 118 11.87 17.88 -6.64
CA HIS A 118 11.36 19.23 -6.40
C HIS A 118 10.32 19.33 -5.28
N GLY A 119 10.50 18.58 -4.19
CA GLY A 119 9.57 18.55 -3.04
C GLY A 119 8.34 17.65 -3.24
N PHE A 120 8.22 16.97 -4.38
CA PHE A 120 7.15 16.01 -4.65
C PHE A 120 7.64 14.58 -4.50
N ARG A 121 6.84 13.74 -3.82
CA ARG A 121 7.09 12.29 -3.74
C ARG A 121 6.45 11.58 -4.92
N ILE A 122 7.29 11.08 -5.82
CA ILE A 122 6.86 10.40 -7.04
C ILE A 122 7.06 8.89 -6.86
N PRO A 123 6.07 8.05 -7.22
CA PRO A 123 6.20 6.61 -7.16
C PRO A 123 7.22 6.11 -8.18
N LEU A 124 8.11 5.22 -7.75
CA LEU A 124 9.11 4.59 -8.60
C LEU A 124 9.08 3.07 -8.38
N HIS A 125 8.98 2.35 -9.49
CA HIS A 125 9.06 0.91 -9.52
C HIS A 125 10.38 0.48 -10.15
N VAL A 126 11.05 -0.46 -9.50
CA VAL A 126 12.34 -0.98 -9.95
C VAL A 126 12.21 -2.48 -10.09
N VAL A 127 12.66 -2.99 -11.23
CA VAL A 127 12.76 -4.42 -11.51
C VAL A 127 14.21 -4.83 -11.39
N VAL A 128 14.46 -5.78 -10.49
CA VAL A 128 15.79 -6.34 -10.23
C VAL A 128 15.80 -7.79 -10.62
N GLU A 129 16.83 -8.24 -11.31
CA GLU A 129 17.09 -9.65 -11.59
C GLU A 129 18.22 -10.15 -10.70
N VAL A 130 17.99 -11.28 -10.03
CA VAL A 130 18.89 -11.77 -8.99
C VAL A 130 19.69 -12.97 -9.49
N HIS A 131 21.02 -12.86 -9.43
CA HIS A 131 21.91 -13.97 -9.73
C HIS A 131 22.12 -14.83 -8.48
N GLU A 132 21.77 -16.11 -8.59
CA GLU A 132 21.87 -17.05 -7.46
C GLU A 132 23.30 -17.43 -7.09
N ARG A 133 24.25 -17.33 -8.03
CA ARG A 133 25.62 -17.83 -7.85
C ARG A 133 26.54 -16.84 -7.14
N ASP A 134 26.44 -15.55 -7.47
CA ASP A 134 27.47 -14.57 -7.11
C ASP A 134 26.95 -13.44 -6.22
N HIS A 135 25.73 -13.57 -5.69
CA HIS A 135 25.03 -12.53 -4.93
C HIS A 135 24.84 -11.20 -5.68
N TRP A 136 25.17 -11.17 -6.98
CA TRP A 136 25.05 -10.02 -7.85
C TRP A 136 23.60 -9.75 -8.26
N MET A 137 23.27 -8.48 -8.47
CA MET A 137 21.93 -8.06 -8.86
C MET A 137 21.96 -7.11 -10.05
N ASP A 138 21.16 -7.41 -11.06
CA ASP A 138 20.99 -6.54 -12.22
C ASP A 138 19.74 -5.68 -12.05
N ILE A 139 19.91 -4.37 -12.07
CA ILE A 139 18.79 -3.43 -12.18
C ILE A 139 18.39 -3.37 -13.65
N VAL A 140 17.41 -4.18 -14.03
CA VAL A 140 16.97 -4.39 -15.42
C VAL A 140 16.25 -3.17 -15.96
N THR A 141 15.31 -2.63 -15.17
CA THR A 141 14.54 -1.44 -15.54
C THR A 141 14.01 -0.74 -14.29
N ALA A 142 13.77 0.55 -14.41
CA ALA A 142 13.10 1.36 -13.41
C ALA A 142 12.11 2.29 -14.14
N PHE A 143 10.94 2.52 -13.58
CA PHE A 143 9.92 3.36 -14.21
C PHE A 143 8.92 3.93 -13.21
N VAL A 144 8.35 5.07 -13.54
CA VAL A 144 7.24 5.75 -12.89
C VAL A 144 5.94 5.16 -13.45
N PRO A 145 5.16 4.44 -12.63
CA PRO A 145 3.95 3.80 -13.11
C PRO A 145 2.90 4.83 -13.54
N LYS A 146 2.37 4.70 -14.76
CA LYS A 146 1.23 5.54 -15.25
C LYS A 146 0.00 5.47 -14.34
N ASN A 147 -0.24 4.31 -13.74
CA ASN A 147 -1.30 4.06 -12.77
C ASN A 147 -0.69 3.63 -11.44
N PRO A 148 -0.23 4.56 -10.59
CA PRO A 148 0.45 4.21 -9.34
C PRO A 148 -0.45 3.44 -8.35
N HIS A 149 -1.75 3.51 -8.57
CA HIS A 149 -2.80 2.90 -7.73
C HIS A 149 -3.04 1.42 -8.06
N HIS A 150 -2.52 0.92 -9.19
CA HIS A 150 -2.68 -0.49 -9.53
C HIS A 150 -1.81 -1.41 -8.68
N VAL A 151 -0.77 -0.86 -8.04
CA VAL A 151 0.20 -1.63 -7.24
C VAL A 151 0.15 -1.24 -5.76
N ILE A 152 -0.14 0.03 -5.46
CA ILE A 152 -0.36 0.54 -4.10
C ILE A 152 -1.83 0.36 -3.72
N SER A 153 -2.14 -0.06 -2.49
CA SER A 153 -3.54 -0.16 -2.06
C SER A 153 -4.23 1.20 -2.20
N ARG A 154 -5.46 1.23 -2.77
CA ARG A 154 -6.24 2.47 -2.95
C ARG A 154 -6.33 3.32 -1.68
N ALA A 155 -6.42 2.66 -0.52
CA ALA A 155 -6.41 3.31 0.79
C ALA A 155 -5.09 4.03 1.10
N ARG A 156 -3.93 3.39 0.84
CA ARG A 156 -2.62 3.98 1.11
C ARG A 156 -2.25 5.08 0.13
N LEU A 157 -2.73 4.94 -1.10
CA LEU A 157 -2.61 5.98 -2.09
C LEU A 157 -3.46 7.22 -1.75
N ALA A 158 -4.69 7.02 -1.28
CA ALA A 158 -5.52 8.13 -0.78
C ALA A 158 -4.84 8.87 0.39
N VAL A 159 -4.01 8.18 1.17
CA VAL A 159 -3.19 8.80 2.23
C VAL A 159 -1.99 9.57 1.65
N LEU A 160 -1.35 9.09 0.58
CA LEU A 160 -0.18 9.72 -0.03
C LEU A 160 -0.52 10.94 -0.92
N LEU A 161 -1.69 10.95 -1.57
CA LEU A 161 -2.16 12.03 -2.45
C LEU A 161 -2.94 13.13 -1.71
N ARG A 162 -3.14 12.99 -0.40
CA ARG A 162 -3.83 14.00 0.41
C ARG A 162 -2.86 15.12 0.77
N TRP A 163 -2.86 16.14 -0.08
CA TRP A 163 -2.25 17.44 0.20
C TRP A 163 -3.01 18.22 1.28
N ASP A 164 -4.32 18.00 1.44
CA ASP A 164 -5.15 18.62 2.48
C ASP A 164 -5.57 17.63 3.57
N ASN A 165 -5.24 17.96 4.81
CA ASN A 165 -5.49 17.22 6.06
C ASN A 165 -6.98 17.06 6.45
N GLU A 166 -7.89 16.85 5.50
CA GLU A 166 -9.33 16.80 5.78
C GLU A 166 -9.81 15.39 6.20
N GLN A 167 -10.49 15.26 7.35
CA GLN A 167 -10.99 13.96 7.83
C GLN A 167 -12.06 13.38 6.88
N VAL A 168 -11.96 12.08 6.54
CA VAL A 168 -12.95 11.39 5.69
C VAL A 168 -14.27 11.22 6.46
N GLN A 169 -15.20 12.15 6.27
CA GLN A 169 -16.61 11.95 6.62
C GLN A 169 -17.24 11.06 5.53
N HIS A 170 -17.50 9.80 5.85
CA HIS A 170 -18.26 8.92 4.96
C HIS A 170 -19.72 8.85 5.42
N ARG A 171 -20.65 9.21 4.54
CA ARG A 171 -22.07 8.92 4.73
C ARG A 171 -22.37 7.58 4.08
N THR A 172 -22.48 6.53 4.89
CA THR A 172 -22.97 5.23 4.44
C THR A 172 -24.49 5.30 4.30
N ALA A 173 -24.96 5.37 3.05
CA ALA A 173 -26.38 5.15 2.78
C ALA A 173 -26.67 3.65 2.92
N THR A 174 -27.47 3.28 3.91
CA THR A 174 -27.97 1.91 4.06
C THR A 174 -28.81 1.58 2.83
N PRO A 175 -28.49 0.53 2.03
CA PRO A 175 -29.34 0.11 0.93
C PRO A 175 -30.69 -0.31 1.53
N GLY A 176 -31.70 0.52 1.34
CA GLY A 176 -33.06 0.24 1.79
C GLY A 176 -33.66 -0.85 0.92
N ASN A 177 -33.37 -2.12 1.21
CA ASN A 177 -34.30 -3.18 0.89
C ASN A 177 -34.36 -4.18 2.04
N LYS A 178 -35.38 -3.99 2.90
CA LYS A 178 -35.75 -4.99 3.89
C LYS A 178 -36.13 -6.28 3.14
N PRO A 179 -35.70 -7.47 3.59
CA PRO A 179 -36.11 -8.73 2.98
C PRO A 179 -37.63 -8.86 3.13
N GLY A 180 -38.36 -8.71 2.02
CA GLY A 180 -39.83 -8.73 2.00
C GLY A 180 -40.47 -7.81 0.95
N ASN A 181 -39.81 -6.72 0.55
CA ASN A 181 -40.35 -5.82 -0.48
C ASN A 181 -39.73 -6.08 -1.86
N ARG A 182 -40.51 -6.73 -2.74
CA ARG A 182 -40.24 -6.79 -4.18
C ARG A 182 -40.66 -5.46 -4.83
N SER A 183 -39.81 -4.45 -4.86
CA SER A 183 -40.01 -3.34 -5.80
C SER A 183 -39.29 -3.66 -7.11
N LYS A 184 -40.06 -4.15 -8.08
CA LYS A 184 -39.68 -4.22 -9.50
C LYS A 184 -39.47 -2.79 -10.03
N GLY A 185 -38.28 -2.24 -9.86
CA GLY A 185 -37.88 -0.98 -10.48
C GLY A 185 -37.31 -1.25 -11.87
N HIS A 186 -38.15 -1.14 -12.90
CA HIS A 186 -37.74 -1.17 -14.29
C HIS A 186 -36.78 0.01 -14.55
N TRP A 187 -35.48 -0.27 -14.73
CA TRP A 187 -34.57 0.77 -15.21
C TRP A 187 -34.93 1.08 -16.66
N ARG A 188 -35.56 2.22 -16.91
CA ARG A 188 -35.67 2.77 -18.27
C ARG A 188 -34.27 3.16 -18.71
N LYS A 189 -33.74 2.53 -19.76
CA LYS A 189 -32.59 3.06 -20.50
C LYS A 189 -33.07 4.36 -21.17
N GLY A 190 -32.45 5.47 -20.81
CA GLY A 190 -32.67 6.76 -21.46
C GLY A 190 -32.25 6.69 -22.93
N ALA A 191 -33.07 7.35 -23.76
CA ALA A 191 -32.88 7.57 -25.18
C ALA A 191 -31.69 8.48 -25.47
#